data_AF-A0A6N8U7Q4-F1
#
_entry.id   AF-A0A6N8U7Q4-F1
#
_cell.length_a   1.000
_cell.length_b   1.000
_cell.length_c   1.000
_cell.angle_alpha   90.00
_cell.angle_beta   90.00
_cell.angle_gamma   90.00
#
_symmetry.space_group_name_H-M   'P 1'
#
loop_
_entity.id
_entity.type
_entity.pdbx_description
1 polymer ?
#
loop_
_entity_poly.entity_id
_entity_poly.type
_entity_poly.pdbx_seq_one_letter_code
_entity_poly.pdbx_strand_id
1 'polypeptide(L)'
;MKKLLCIIFVGAICIMNQSSVHAEDSGKSTGLFDDVEIVTDENAVPIDRKDISGMKNAEMGDTVAALDHTMQRSAAAPYWTNTGGVKRFYDANGNMMYHAGSKMIIDVSEHQGVINWDQVKAAGIDGAILRISYGYENGYDKQFVRNVQECNRLGIPYGIYMYSYAYDANFAYHEAADVVNLLSKVQVNLSYPIYYDIEGFDPFYHLGVVRYHPTSPSQYESIIATFINYMNTHGYAGKVHVYSYRNYLQNALNSSKILSYVSWIAAYTQTLGYTNTFYNGVQGWQYTNSGSVKGINGRVDISCFSDFMYNASVSASVPEAVTEKLAEKNIKFNAGYLTGFQLNSDISALQSSLAGLGKVTLYGINGNVITSGIVATGQTITIEMNSRAADQVYKMAVVIRGDVNGDGKISGIDYVKVRNKIDGKSQFNSIESLASDINNDGKISGIDYVRIRNHIDGKTTITQ
;
A
#
# COMPACT_ATOMS: atom_id res chain seq x y z
N MET A 1 38.95 -72.37 28.89
CA MET A 1 38.40 -72.84 27.60
C MET A 1 37.17 -72.00 27.26
N LYS A 2 37.15 -71.40 26.06
CA LYS A 2 36.04 -70.70 25.34
C LYS A 2 35.39 -69.52 26.09
N LYS A 3 35.74 -68.25 25.82
CA LYS A 3 35.33 -67.38 24.68
C LYS A 3 33.85 -67.53 24.30
N LEU A 4 33.02 -66.53 24.61
CA LEU A 4 32.35 -65.72 23.58
C LEU A 4 31.85 -64.37 24.13
N LEU A 5 32.01 -63.38 23.28
CA LEU A 5 31.72 -61.96 23.38
C LEU A 5 30.22 -61.73 23.13
N CYS A 6 29.56 -60.85 23.88
CA CYS A 6 28.45 -60.08 23.33
C CYS A 6 28.36 -58.73 24.05
N ILE A 7 28.46 -57.68 23.24
CA ILE A 7 28.52 -56.26 23.60
C ILE A 7 27.07 -55.78 23.77
N ILE A 8 26.71 -55.27 24.94
CA ILE A 8 25.58 -54.35 25.11
C ILE A 8 26.05 -53.19 25.99
N PHE A 9 26.03 -52.00 25.41
CA PHE A 9 26.37 -50.74 26.04
C PHE A 9 25.29 -50.41 27.09
N VAL A 10 25.66 -50.37 28.37
CA VAL A 10 24.84 -49.81 29.45
C VAL A 10 25.38 -48.43 29.76
N GLY A 11 24.75 -47.39 29.21
CA GLY A 11 24.99 -46.00 29.57
C GLY A 11 24.09 -45.63 30.75
N ALA A 12 24.72 -45.27 31.87
CA ALA A 12 24.07 -44.96 33.12
C ALA A 12 23.19 -43.71 33.07
N ILE A 13 22.11 -43.78 33.84
CA ILE A 13 21.18 -42.74 34.22
C ILE A 13 21.91 -41.59 34.93
N CYS A 14 21.75 -40.37 34.44
CA CYS A 14 21.86 -39.15 35.24
C CYS A 14 20.59 -38.34 35.05
N ILE A 15 19.90 -38.12 36.17
CA ILE A 15 18.63 -37.43 36.31
C ILE A 15 18.85 -35.94 36.10
N MET A 16 18.11 -35.34 35.15
CA MET A 16 17.80 -33.91 35.17
C MET A 16 16.32 -33.72 34.84
N ASN A 17 15.59 -33.20 35.82
CA ASN A 17 14.24 -32.66 35.69
C ASN A 17 14.20 -31.65 34.54
N GLN A 18 13.45 -31.96 33.48
CA GLN A 18 12.90 -30.95 32.59
C GLN A 18 11.39 -30.93 32.77
N SER A 19 10.93 -30.00 33.60
CA SER A 19 9.59 -29.47 33.52
C SER A 19 9.54 -28.64 32.23
N SER A 20 9.02 -29.22 31.15
CA SER A 20 8.65 -28.46 29.96
C SER A 20 7.46 -27.57 30.31
N VAL A 21 7.76 -26.33 30.69
CA VAL A 21 6.76 -25.27 30.76
C VAL A 21 6.36 -24.98 29.32
N HIS A 22 5.15 -25.37 28.96
CA HIS A 22 4.45 -24.89 27.78
C HIS A 22 4.54 -23.36 27.77
N ALA A 23 5.26 -22.81 26.79
CA ALA A 23 5.13 -21.42 26.44
C ALA A 23 3.73 -21.26 25.81
N GLU A 24 2.82 -20.65 26.55
CA GLU A 24 1.63 -20.02 25.98
C GLU A 24 2.11 -18.92 25.03
N ASP A 25 2.25 -19.25 23.76
CA ASP A 25 2.34 -18.27 22.68
C ASP A 25 0.94 -17.69 22.44
N SER A 26 0.55 -16.76 23.30
CA SER A 26 -0.60 -15.89 23.01
C SER A 26 -0.09 -14.74 22.13
N GLY A 27 -0.12 -14.99 20.82
CA GLY A 27 0.03 -13.96 19.79
C GLY A 27 -0.99 -12.85 20.02
N LYS A 28 -0.60 -11.80 20.73
CA LYS A 28 -1.42 -10.61 20.93
C LYS A 28 -1.40 -9.78 19.64
N SER A 29 -2.51 -9.88 18.91
CA SER A 29 -2.96 -8.93 17.90
C SER A 29 -2.78 -7.49 18.39
N THR A 30 -2.36 -6.60 17.49
CA THR A 30 -2.23 -5.16 17.76
C THR A 30 -3.27 -4.37 16.96
N GLY A 31 -4.31 -3.87 17.64
CA GLY A 31 -4.64 -2.43 17.66
C GLY A 31 -5.95 -1.96 17.04
N LEU A 32 -6.60 -2.71 16.14
CA LEU A 32 -7.87 -2.28 15.49
C LEU A 32 -8.92 -3.39 15.41
N PHE A 33 -8.50 -4.65 15.30
CA PHE A 33 -9.37 -5.83 15.23
C PHE A 33 -9.19 -6.75 16.45
N ASP A 34 -8.61 -6.26 17.55
CA ASP A 34 -8.29 -7.09 18.73
C ASP A 34 -9.52 -7.71 19.41
N ASP A 35 -10.69 -7.09 19.22
CA ASP A 35 -11.99 -7.54 19.70
C ASP A 35 -12.82 -8.26 18.63
N VAL A 36 -12.24 -8.51 17.45
CA VAL A 36 -12.91 -9.16 16.33
C VAL A 36 -12.42 -10.60 16.22
N GLU A 37 -13.36 -11.54 16.23
CA GLU A 37 -13.05 -12.94 15.99
C GLU A 37 -12.59 -13.13 14.54
N ILE A 38 -11.41 -13.71 14.37
CA ILE A 38 -10.77 -13.97 13.08
C ILE A 38 -10.54 -15.47 12.87
N VAL A 39 -10.41 -15.85 11.60
CA VAL A 39 -9.94 -17.18 11.22
C VAL A 39 -8.43 -17.15 10.99
N THR A 40 -7.73 -18.14 11.53
CA THR A 40 -6.28 -18.37 11.43
C THR A 40 -6.03 -19.79 10.94
N ASP A 41 -4.76 -20.13 10.70
CA ASP A 41 -4.36 -21.48 10.28
C ASP A 41 -4.84 -22.58 11.25
N GLU A 42 -5.10 -22.24 12.52
CA GLU A 42 -5.49 -23.18 13.57
C GLU A 42 -6.98 -23.52 13.56
N ASN A 43 -7.84 -22.59 13.14
CA ASN A 43 -9.30 -22.73 13.20
C ASN A 43 -9.98 -22.67 11.82
N ALA A 44 -9.21 -22.51 10.73
CA ALA A 44 -9.72 -22.56 9.38
C ALA A 44 -10.33 -23.93 9.07
N VAL A 45 -11.55 -23.91 8.54
CA VAL A 45 -12.25 -25.09 8.05
C VAL A 45 -11.83 -25.32 6.58
N PRO A 46 -11.30 -26.51 6.24
CA PRO A 46 -10.88 -26.83 4.88
C PRO A 46 -12.03 -26.75 3.87
N ILE A 47 -11.68 -26.44 2.62
CA ILE A 47 -12.60 -26.44 1.50
C ILE A 47 -12.69 -27.84 0.89
N ASP A 48 -13.89 -28.27 0.49
CA ASP A 48 -14.05 -29.32 -0.51
C ASP A 48 -14.03 -28.70 -1.92
N ARG A 49 -13.02 -29.06 -2.71
CA ARG A 49 -12.77 -28.54 -4.07
C ARG A 49 -13.95 -28.69 -5.03
N LYS A 50 -14.87 -29.60 -4.76
CA LYS A 50 -16.06 -29.81 -5.58
C LYS A 50 -17.07 -28.67 -5.50
N ASP A 51 -16.94 -27.79 -4.52
CA ASP A 51 -17.94 -26.76 -4.20
C ASP A 51 -17.54 -25.33 -4.63
N ILE A 52 -16.44 -25.18 -5.37
CA ILE A 52 -15.91 -23.88 -5.84
C ILE A 52 -16.68 -23.37 -7.07
N SER A 53 -17.59 -24.18 -7.62
CA SER A 53 -18.43 -23.80 -8.76
C SER A 53 -19.54 -22.83 -8.35
N GLY A 54 -19.57 -21.62 -8.91
CA GLY A 54 -20.72 -20.73 -8.78
C GLY A 54 -20.38 -19.25 -8.70
N MET A 55 -19.15 -18.91 -8.32
CA MET A 55 -18.66 -17.53 -8.34
C MET A 55 -18.59 -17.02 -9.78
N LYS A 56 -19.12 -15.83 -10.01
CA LYS A 56 -19.07 -15.20 -11.33
C LYS A 56 -17.71 -14.53 -11.50
N ASN A 57 -17.26 -14.48 -12.75
CA ASN A 57 -16.16 -13.62 -13.14
C ASN A 57 -16.69 -12.18 -13.27
N ALA A 58 -16.73 -11.43 -12.16
CA ALA A 58 -17.30 -10.08 -12.08
C ALA A 58 -16.23 -8.98 -12.24
N GLU A 59 -16.57 -7.90 -12.93
CA GLU A 59 -15.72 -6.69 -13.02
C GLU A 59 -15.82 -5.87 -11.74
N MET A 60 -14.77 -5.10 -11.43
CA MET A 60 -14.82 -4.15 -10.32
C MET A 60 -15.88 -3.08 -10.63
N GLY A 61 -16.71 -2.74 -9.66
CA GLY A 61 -17.76 -1.74 -9.81
C GLY A 61 -19.01 -2.22 -10.54
N ASP A 62 -19.13 -3.52 -10.86
CA ASP A 62 -20.31 -4.11 -11.50
C ASP A 62 -21.60 -3.81 -10.72
N THR A 63 -21.53 -3.81 -9.38
CA THR A 63 -22.69 -3.54 -8.52
C THR A 63 -23.04 -2.04 -8.44
N VAL A 64 -22.08 -1.15 -8.73
CA VAL A 64 -22.21 0.31 -8.63
C VAL A 64 -22.99 0.86 -9.83
N ALA A 65 -22.76 0.30 -11.01
CA ALA A 65 -23.39 0.73 -12.26
C ALA A 65 -24.93 0.66 -12.21
N ALA A 66 -25.49 -0.29 -11.44
CA ALA A 66 -26.94 -0.47 -11.31
C ALA A 66 -27.62 0.53 -10.36
N LEU A 67 -26.88 1.12 -9.41
CA LEU A 67 -27.45 1.94 -8.33
C LEU A 67 -27.28 3.46 -8.56
N ASP A 68 -26.24 3.88 -9.27
CA ASP A 68 -25.83 5.30 -9.37
C ASP A 68 -26.49 6.08 -10.53
N HIS A 69 -27.20 5.40 -11.45
CA HIS A 69 -27.86 6.03 -12.62
C HIS A 69 -29.10 6.88 -12.29
N THR A 70 -29.52 6.99 -11.04
CA THR A 70 -30.76 7.68 -10.64
C THR A 70 -30.59 9.16 -10.24
N MET A 71 -29.37 9.71 -10.27
CA MET A 71 -29.13 11.12 -9.91
C MET A 71 -28.93 12.03 -11.13
N GLN A 72 -29.65 13.15 -11.14
CA GLN A 72 -29.96 14.03 -12.26
C GLN A 72 -28.78 14.52 -13.10
N ARG A 73 -29.00 14.56 -14.43
CA ARG A 73 -28.17 15.24 -15.43
C ARG A 73 -28.02 16.73 -15.12
N SER A 74 -26.82 17.12 -14.69
CA SER A 74 -26.31 18.49 -14.67
C SER A 74 -24.99 18.54 -15.45
N ALA A 75 -24.73 19.65 -16.15
CA ALA A 75 -23.93 19.75 -17.38
C ALA A 75 -22.39 19.67 -17.25
N ALA A 76 -21.82 19.24 -16.13
CA ALA A 76 -20.38 19.08 -15.97
C ALA A 76 -20.03 17.71 -15.37
N ALA A 77 -19.00 17.06 -15.92
CA ALA A 77 -18.41 15.82 -15.43
C ALA A 77 -17.03 16.12 -14.81
N PRO A 78 -16.52 15.27 -13.89
CA PRO A 78 -15.14 15.38 -13.42
C PRO A 78 -14.16 15.39 -14.59
N TYR A 79 -13.10 16.19 -14.52
CA TYR A 79 -12.23 16.44 -15.66
C TYR A 79 -10.77 16.63 -15.27
N TRP A 80 -9.90 16.33 -16.23
CA TRP A 80 -8.45 16.47 -16.11
C TRP A 80 -7.97 17.72 -16.83
N THR A 81 -7.00 18.41 -16.23
CA THR A 81 -6.19 19.42 -16.91
C THR A 81 -4.72 19.06 -16.81
N ASN A 82 -3.92 19.52 -17.77
CA ASN A 82 -2.48 19.36 -17.76
C ASN A 82 -1.83 20.71 -18.05
N THR A 83 -1.17 21.28 -17.04
CA THR A 83 -0.48 22.56 -17.15
C THR A 83 0.97 22.36 -16.73
N GLY A 84 1.90 22.56 -17.67
CA GLY A 84 3.34 22.42 -17.42
C GLY A 84 3.77 20.98 -17.10
N GLY A 85 3.06 19.97 -17.64
CA GLY A 85 3.34 18.55 -17.38
C GLY A 85 2.76 18.00 -16.08
N VAL A 86 2.05 18.83 -15.30
CA VAL A 86 1.38 18.42 -14.06
C VAL A 86 -0.10 18.21 -14.33
N LYS A 87 -0.55 16.96 -14.16
CA LYS A 87 -1.97 16.60 -14.20
C LYS A 87 -2.67 17.04 -12.93
N ARG A 88 -3.84 17.65 -13.11
CA ARG A 88 -4.77 18.01 -12.03
C ARG A 88 -6.13 17.46 -12.37
N PHE A 89 -6.82 16.99 -11.35
CA PHE A 89 -8.16 16.48 -11.47
C PHE A 89 -9.14 17.33 -10.67
N TYR A 90 -10.26 17.65 -11.29
CA TYR A 90 -11.32 18.47 -10.74
C TYR A 90 -12.61 17.66 -10.72
N ASP A 91 -13.39 17.83 -9.65
CA ASP A 91 -14.78 17.40 -9.65
C ASP A 91 -15.62 18.25 -10.63
N ALA A 92 -16.88 17.89 -10.84
CA ALA A 92 -17.78 18.62 -11.73
C ALA A 92 -18.07 20.07 -11.27
N ASN A 93 -17.82 20.40 -10.00
CA ASN A 93 -18.00 21.74 -9.45
C ASN A 93 -16.75 22.61 -9.64
N GLY A 94 -15.67 22.07 -10.22
CA GLY A 94 -14.40 22.76 -10.37
C GLY A 94 -13.55 22.78 -9.09
N ASN A 95 -13.88 21.97 -8.09
CA ASN A 95 -13.01 21.77 -6.94
C ASN A 95 -11.91 20.79 -7.31
N MET A 96 -10.67 21.16 -7.01
CA MET A 96 -9.52 20.29 -7.21
C MET A 96 -9.51 19.20 -6.13
N MET A 97 -9.47 17.93 -6.54
CA MET A 97 -9.51 16.79 -5.61
C MET A 97 -8.26 16.72 -4.72
N TYR A 98 -7.09 17.01 -5.30
CA TYR A 98 -5.82 17.09 -4.56
C TYR A 98 -5.12 18.40 -4.91
N HIS A 99 -4.65 19.13 -3.89
CA HIS A 99 -4.03 20.45 -4.07
C HIS A 99 -2.77 20.43 -4.97
N ALA A 100 -2.14 19.27 -5.21
CA ALA A 100 -1.29 19.07 -6.39
C ALA A 100 -1.32 17.61 -6.86
N GLY A 101 -0.69 17.40 -8.03
CA GLY A 101 -0.26 16.09 -8.54
C GLY A 101 -1.32 15.00 -8.46
N SER A 102 -2.14 14.91 -9.51
CA SER A 102 -3.11 13.81 -9.64
C SER A 102 -2.58 12.77 -10.62
N LYS A 103 -2.71 11.49 -10.27
CA LYS A 103 -2.42 10.35 -11.14
C LYS A 103 -3.69 9.77 -11.71
N MET A 104 -3.73 9.64 -13.04
CA MET A 104 -4.77 8.92 -13.75
C MET A 104 -4.43 7.43 -13.71
N ILE A 105 -5.17 6.70 -12.89
CA ILE A 105 -4.99 5.26 -12.67
C ILE A 105 -6.14 4.52 -13.33
N ILE A 106 -5.83 3.49 -14.10
CA ILE A 106 -6.84 2.56 -14.60
C ILE A 106 -6.88 1.33 -13.72
N ASP A 107 -7.98 0.62 -13.69
CA ASP A 107 -8.05 -0.72 -13.15
C ASP A 107 -8.57 -1.68 -14.21
N VAL A 108 -7.91 -2.84 -14.32
CA VAL A 108 -8.07 -3.75 -15.45
C VAL A 108 -8.01 -5.20 -15.02
N SER A 109 -8.72 -6.02 -15.78
CA SER A 109 -8.86 -7.45 -15.60
C SER A 109 -8.89 -8.15 -16.96
N GLU A 110 -9.25 -9.44 -16.99
CA GLU A 110 -9.44 -10.16 -18.24
C GLU A 110 -10.56 -9.59 -19.13
N HIS A 111 -11.44 -8.79 -18.56
CA HIS A 111 -12.56 -8.18 -19.24
C HIS A 111 -12.14 -7.12 -20.28
N GLN A 112 -11.00 -6.46 -20.07
CA GLN A 112 -10.40 -5.56 -21.04
C GLN A 112 -9.61 -6.31 -22.14
N GLY A 113 -9.52 -7.65 -22.04
CA GLY A 113 -8.81 -8.50 -22.99
C GLY A 113 -7.31 -8.20 -23.05
N VAL A 114 -6.72 -8.46 -24.22
CA VAL A 114 -5.28 -8.23 -24.45
C VAL A 114 -5.02 -6.74 -24.69
N ILE A 115 -4.46 -6.07 -23.69
CA ILE A 115 -4.15 -4.63 -23.72
C ILE A 115 -2.86 -4.33 -24.49
N ASN A 116 -2.86 -3.26 -25.29
CA ASN A 116 -1.66 -2.64 -25.85
C ASN A 116 -1.09 -1.60 -24.86
N TRP A 117 -0.16 -2.03 -24.01
CA TRP A 117 0.37 -1.22 -22.92
C TRP A 117 1.26 -0.06 -23.38
N ASP A 118 1.94 -0.16 -24.52
CA ASP A 118 2.67 0.97 -25.12
C ASP A 118 1.73 2.11 -25.47
N GLN A 119 0.55 1.80 -26.04
CA GLN A 119 -0.48 2.79 -26.34
C GLN A 119 -1.12 3.37 -25.08
N VAL A 120 -1.35 2.54 -24.06
CA VAL A 120 -1.86 3.00 -22.75
C VAL A 120 -0.90 3.99 -22.10
N LYS A 121 0.40 3.67 -22.08
CA LYS A 121 1.44 4.59 -21.57
C LYS A 121 1.48 5.89 -22.39
N ALA A 122 1.44 5.79 -23.71
CA ALA A 122 1.43 6.96 -24.60
C ALA A 122 0.14 7.80 -24.47
N ALA A 123 -0.97 7.20 -24.06
CA ALA A 123 -2.22 7.89 -23.76
C ALA A 123 -2.17 8.69 -22.45
N GLY A 124 -1.06 8.59 -21.70
CA GLY A 124 -0.87 9.31 -20.45
C GLY A 124 -1.58 8.66 -19.27
N ILE A 125 -1.69 7.34 -19.23
CA ILE A 125 -2.02 6.63 -17.98
C ILE A 125 -0.79 6.60 -17.07
N ASP A 126 -0.98 6.94 -15.80
CA ASP A 126 0.12 7.05 -14.82
C ASP A 126 0.39 5.74 -14.07
N GLY A 127 -0.57 4.84 -14.04
CA GLY A 127 -0.45 3.54 -13.38
C GLY A 127 -1.71 2.69 -13.53
N ALA A 128 -1.67 1.48 -12.98
CA ALA A 128 -2.78 0.54 -13.06
C ALA A 128 -3.02 -0.24 -11.74
N ILE A 129 -4.24 -0.65 -11.47
CA ILE A 129 -4.54 -1.69 -10.46
C ILE A 129 -5.00 -2.95 -11.20
N LEU A 130 -4.28 -4.06 -11.04
CA LEU A 130 -4.48 -5.27 -11.84
C LEU A 130 -5.24 -6.33 -11.04
N ARG A 131 -6.32 -6.90 -11.59
CA ARG A 131 -7.02 -7.99 -10.90
C ARG A 131 -6.13 -9.22 -10.84
N ILE A 132 -5.84 -9.72 -9.64
CA ILE A 132 -5.09 -10.98 -9.47
C ILE A 132 -5.98 -12.19 -9.67
N SER A 133 -7.18 -12.16 -9.09
CA SER A 133 -8.17 -13.24 -9.09
C SER A 133 -9.50 -12.72 -8.51
N TYR A 134 -10.48 -13.60 -8.31
CA TYR A 134 -11.73 -13.38 -7.62
C TYR A 134 -12.07 -14.63 -6.79
N GLY A 135 -12.63 -14.46 -5.59
CA GLY A 135 -12.85 -15.58 -4.68
C GLY A 135 -11.56 -16.32 -4.30
N TYR A 136 -11.59 -17.65 -4.24
CA TYR A 136 -10.42 -18.47 -4.00
C TYR A 136 -10.38 -19.67 -4.96
N GLU A 137 -9.18 -20.19 -5.25
CA GLU A 137 -8.90 -21.33 -6.13
C GLU A 137 -9.43 -21.19 -7.59
N ASN A 138 -9.76 -19.97 -8.03
CA ASN A 138 -10.08 -19.66 -9.43
C ASN A 138 -8.85 -19.51 -10.33
N GLY A 139 -7.64 -19.60 -9.76
CA GLY A 139 -6.39 -19.31 -10.45
C GLY A 139 -6.19 -17.81 -10.66
N TYR A 140 -5.25 -17.44 -11.53
CA TYR A 140 -5.11 -16.04 -11.94
C TYR A 140 -6.29 -15.61 -12.81
N ASP A 141 -6.67 -14.35 -12.69
CA ASP A 141 -7.29 -13.63 -13.80
C ASP A 141 -6.49 -13.87 -15.10
N LYS A 142 -7.19 -14.14 -16.20
CA LYS A 142 -6.54 -14.60 -17.44
C LYS A 142 -5.52 -13.63 -18.02
N GLN A 143 -5.58 -12.34 -17.69
CA GLN A 143 -4.64 -11.32 -18.17
C GLN A 143 -3.62 -10.90 -17.11
N PHE A 144 -3.75 -11.32 -15.86
CA PHE A 144 -2.90 -10.84 -14.75
C PHE A 144 -1.40 -10.96 -15.03
N VAL A 145 -0.93 -12.16 -15.35
CA VAL A 145 0.50 -12.42 -15.58
C VAL A 145 1.05 -11.58 -16.73
N ARG A 146 0.29 -11.48 -17.83
CA ARG A 146 0.68 -10.65 -18.98
C ARG A 146 0.71 -9.17 -18.61
N ASN A 147 -0.31 -8.68 -17.90
CA ASN A 147 -0.39 -7.28 -17.48
C ASN A 147 0.76 -6.91 -16.54
N VAL A 148 1.10 -7.78 -15.59
CA VAL A 148 2.29 -7.62 -14.72
C VAL A 148 3.57 -7.53 -15.55
N GLN A 149 3.77 -8.44 -16.51
CA GLN A 149 4.97 -8.44 -17.36
C GLN A 149 5.10 -7.16 -18.18
N GLU A 150 4.01 -6.67 -18.76
CA GLU A 150 4.02 -5.45 -19.57
C GLU A 150 4.20 -4.18 -18.73
N CYS A 151 3.55 -4.10 -17.57
CA CYS A 151 3.78 -3.01 -16.62
C CYS A 151 5.25 -2.97 -16.16
N ASN A 152 5.84 -4.12 -15.84
CA ASN A 152 7.26 -4.23 -15.49
C ASN A 152 8.17 -3.81 -16.66
N ARG A 153 7.92 -4.30 -17.88
CA ARG A 153 8.70 -3.96 -19.08
C ARG A 153 8.70 -2.47 -19.37
N LEU A 154 7.57 -1.81 -19.16
CA LEU A 154 7.38 -0.39 -19.47
C LEU A 154 7.62 0.52 -18.26
N GLY A 155 7.88 -0.02 -17.08
CA GLY A 155 8.00 0.75 -15.83
C GLY A 155 6.72 1.52 -15.50
N ILE A 156 5.55 0.93 -15.76
CA ILE A 156 4.26 1.48 -15.39
C ILE A 156 3.98 1.09 -13.93
N PRO A 157 3.82 2.04 -13.00
CA PRO A 157 3.40 1.78 -11.63
C PRO A 157 2.13 0.94 -11.55
N TYR A 158 2.10 -0.08 -10.69
CA TYR A 158 0.87 -0.81 -10.48
C TYR A 158 0.67 -1.34 -9.05
N GLY A 159 -0.60 -1.56 -8.74
CA GLY A 159 -1.07 -2.33 -7.59
C GLY A 159 -1.88 -3.51 -8.08
N ILE A 160 -2.52 -4.22 -7.16
CA ILE A 160 -3.36 -5.36 -7.50
C ILE A 160 -4.66 -5.32 -6.70
N TYR A 161 -5.69 -6.02 -7.19
CA TYR A 161 -6.91 -6.23 -6.43
C TYR A 161 -7.42 -7.67 -6.54
N MET A 162 -8.12 -8.13 -5.50
CA MET A 162 -8.83 -9.41 -5.44
C MET A 162 -10.31 -9.13 -5.15
N TYR A 163 -11.19 -9.53 -6.08
CA TYR A 163 -12.65 -9.37 -5.92
C TYR A 163 -13.20 -10.43 -4.96
N SER A 164 -13.83 -10.00 -3.87
CA SER A 164 -14.28 -10.91 -2.83
C SER A 164 -15.68 -11.50 -3.08
N TYR A 165 -15.80 -12.80 -2.77
CA TYR A 165 -17.07 -13.52 -2.59
C TYR A 165 -17.30 -13.96 -1.14
N ALA A 166 -16.53 -13.40 -0.18
CA ALA A 166 -16.58 -13.80 1.21
C ALA A 166 -17.91 -13.43 1.88
N TYR A 167 -18.67 -14.46 2.25
CA TYR A 167 -19.86 -14.33 3.10
C TYR A 167 -19.57 -14.57 4.59
N ASP A 168 -18.39 -15.09 4.92
CA ASP A 168 -17.89 -15.28 6.28
C ASP A 168 -16.36 -15.21 6.35
N ALA A 169 -15.82 -15.19 7.56
CA ALA A 169 -14.38 -15.10 7.81
C ALA A 169 -13.60 -16.32 7.27
N ASN A 170 -14.18 -17.52 7.27
CA ASN A 170 -13.51 -18.70 6.76
C ASN A 170 -13.28 -18.60 5.24
N PHE A 171 -14.24 -18.06 4.51
CA PHE A 171 -14.08 -17.76 3.09
C PHE A 171 -12.95 -16.76 2.85
N ALA A 172 -12.93 -15.66 3.63
CA ALA A 172 -11.91 -14.62 3.53
C ALA A 172 -10.48 -15.15 3.80
N TYR A 173 -10.33 -16.09 4.74
CA TYR A 173 -9.07 -16.79 4.97
C TYR A 173 -8.57 -17.50 3.70
N HIS A 174 -9.45 -18.22 3.01
CA HIS A 174 -9.08 -18.94 1.79
C HIS A 174 -8.82 -18.02 0.61
N GLU A 175 -9.52 -16.89 0.50
CA GLU A 175 -9.18 -15.84 -0.48
C GLU A 175 -7.77 -15.30 -0.24
N ALA A 176 -7.42 -14.99 1.02
CA ALA A 176 -6.09 -14.49 1.36
C ALA A 176 -5.00 -15.55 1.10
N ALA A 177 -5.25 -16.81 1.48
CA ALA A 177 -4.36 -17.93 1.21
C ALA A 177 -4.10 -18.11 -0.28
N ASP A 178 -5.13 -18.01 -1.11
CA ASP A 178 -4.98 -18.13 -2.56
C ASP A 178 -4.22 -16.93 -3.15
N VAL A 179 -4.49 -15.70 -2.70
CA VAL A 179 -3.70 -14.52 -3.11
C VAL A 179 -2.22 -14.71 -2.80
N VAL A 180 -1.86 -15.15 -1.59
CA VAL A 180 -0.46 -15.41 -1.21
C VAL A 180 0.16 -16.49 -2.11
N ASN A 181 -0.56 -17.59 -2.34
CA ASN A 181 -0.14 -18.68 -3.20
C ASN A 181 0.08 -18.21 -4.65
N LEU A 182 -0.81 -17.38 -5.20
CA LEU A 182 -0.69 -16.80 -6.52
C LEU A 182 0.49 -15.82 -6.59
N LEU A 183 0.67 -14.95 -5.61
CA LEU A 183 1.81 -14.01 -5.59
C LEU A 183 3.16 -14.72 -5.47
N SER A 184 3.22 -15.90 -4.84
CA SER A 184 4.47 -16.68 -4.75
C SER A 184 4.99 -17.18 -6.12
N LYS A 185 4.12 -17.24 -7.15
CA LYS A 185 4.42 -17.81 -8.47
C LYS A 185 4.74 -16.75 -9.53
N VAL A 186 4.68 -15.47 -9.19
CA VAL A 186 4.89 -14.36 -10.13
C VAL A 186 5.64 -13.22 -9.46
N GLN A 187 6.66 -12.70 -10.13
CA GLN A 187 7.41 -11.56 -9.62
C GLN A 187 6.60 -10.27 -9.82
N VAL A 188 6.22 -9.64 -8.71
CA VAL A 188 5.51 -8.36 -8.71
C VAL A 188 6.39 -7.23 -8.15
N ASN A 189 6.23 -6.03 -8.70
CA ASN A 189 6.84 -4.79 -8.23
C ASN A 189 5.74 -3.79 -7.88
N LEU A 190 5.11 -3.98 -6.73
CA LEU A 190 3.93 -3.21 -6.33
C LEU A 190 4.31 -1.78 -5.91
N SER A 191 3.85 -0.81 -6.70
CA SER A 191 3.94 0.63 -6.40
C SER A 191 2.64 1.20 -5.83
N TYR A 192 1.55 0.42 -5.90
CA TYR A 192 0.28 0.70 -5.23
C TYR A 192 -0.11 -0.49 -4.34
N PRO A 193 -1.08 -0.33 -3.43
CA PRO A 193 -1.53 -1.38 -2.51
C PRO A 193 -2.01 -2.67 -3.18
N ILE A 194 -2.17 -3.68 -2.31
CA ILE A 194 -3.06 -4.82 -2.56
C ILE A 194 -4.44 -4.41 -2.06
N TYR A 195 -5.40 -4.30 -2.96
CA TYR A 195 -6.77 -3.97 -2.62
C TYR A 195 -7.60 -5.24 -2.42
N TYR A 196 -8.22 -5.34 -1.24
CA TYR A 196 -9.32 -6.26 -1.03
C TYR A 196 -10.59 -5.55 -1.49
N ASP A 197 -11.14 -6.03 -2.60
CA ASP A 197 -12.29 -5.44 -3.26
C ASP A 197 -13.58 -6.04 -2.67
N ILE A 198 -14.30 -5.20 -1.92
CA ILE A 198 -15.49 -5.57 -1.16
C ILE A 198 -16.71 -4.88 -1.76
N GLU A 199 -17.57 -5.68 -2.39
CA GLU A 199 -18.83 -5.26 -2.98
C GLU A 199 -19.99 -6.14 -2.52
N GLY A 200 -21.22 -5.68 -2.76
CA GLY A 200 -22.42 -6.49 -2.57
C GLY A 200 -22.56 -7.54 -3.68
N PHE A 201 -21.71 -8.57 -3.67
CA PHE A 201 -21.64 -9.59 -4.72
C PHE A 201 -22.99 -10.29 -4.96
N ASP A 202 -23.18 -10.76 -6.21
CA ASP A 202 -24.35 -11.54 -6.62
C ASP A 202 -24.42 -12.89 -5.89
N PRO A 203 -25.61 -13.33 -5.44
CA PRO A 203 -25.76 -14.62 -4.79
C PRO A 203 -25.24 -15.79 -5.63
N PHE A 204 -24.55 -16.73 -4.99
CA PHE A 204 -23.96 -17.89 -5.66
C PHE A 204 -24.13 -19.16 -4.84
N TYR A 205 -24.04 -20.32 -5.50
CA TYR A 205 -24.13 -21.61 -4.83
C TYR A 205 -22.76 -22.02 -4.28
N HIS A 206 -22.68 -22.36 -3.00
CA HIS A 206 -21.44 -22.80 -2.35
C HIS A 206 -21.73 -23.64 -1.11
N LEU A 207 -21.11 -24.82 -1.03
CA LEU A 207 -21.32 -25.84 0.02
C LEU A 207 -22.80 -26.22 0.17
N GLY A 208 -23.47 -26.53 -0.94
CA GLY A 208 -24.84 -27.04 -0.90
C GLY A 208 -25.94 -25.98 -0.76
N VAL A 209 -25.60 -24.69 -0.58
CA VAL A 209 -26.55 -23.61 -0.29
C VAL A 209 -26.28 -22.34 -1.10
N VAL A 210 -27.30 -21.50 -1.28
CA VAL A 210 -27.11 -20.16 -1.87
C VAL A 210 -26.55 -19.22 -0.81
N ARG A 211 -25.40 -18.63 -1.12
CA ARG A 211 -24.71 -17.64 -0.30
C ARG A 211 -25.05 -16.24 -0.78
N TYR A 212 -25.16 -15.33 0.17
CA TYR A 212 -25.45 -13.91 -0.03
C TYR A 212 -24.33 -13.10 0.61
N HIS A 213 -24.07 -11.90 0.07
CA HIS A 213 -23.16 -10.98 0.72
C HIS A 213 -23.69 -10.57 2.10
N PRO A 214 -22.80 -10.35 3.09
CA PRO A 214 -23.20 -9.81 4.38
C PRO A 214 -23.84 -8.43 4.26
N THR A 215 -24.70 -8.08 5.21
CA THR A 215 -25.41 -6.78 5.20
C THR A 215 -25.11 -5.93 6.43
N SER A 216 -24.20 -6.36 7.30
CA SER A 216 -23.87 -5.66 8.54
C SER A 216 -22.36 -5.41 8.70
N PRO A 217 -21.96 -4.27 9.30
CA PRO A 217 -20.55 -3.97 9.54
C PRO A 217 -19.83 -5.04 10.37
N SER A 218 -20.47 -5.64 11.38
CA SER A 218 -19.82 -6.64 12.25
C SER A 218 -19.45 -7.92 11.50
N GLN A 219 -20.26 -8.36 10.54
CA GLN A 219 -19.90 -9.52 9.71
C GLN A 219 -18.68 -9.20 8.82
N TYR A 220 -18.66 -7.98 8.25
CA TYR A 220 -17.53 -7.54 7.45
C TYR A 220 -16.26 -7.24 8.26
N GLU A 221 -16.38 -6.86 9.53
CA GLU A 221 -15.23 -6.72 10.41
C GLU A 221 -14.44 -8.04 10.48
N SER A 222 -15.10 -9.17 10.75
CA SER A 222 -14.45 -10.48 10.80
C SER A 222 -13.86 -10.93 9.46
N ILE A 223 -14.56 -10.67 8.34
CA ILE A 223 -14.10 -10.97 6.98
C ILE A 223 -12.81 -10.21 6.66
N ILE A 224 -12.86 -8.88 6.80
CA ILE A 224 -11.76 -7.99 6.42
C ILE A 224 -10.57 -8.16 7.37
N ALA A 225 -10.83 -8.32 8.68
CA ALA A 225 -9.80 -8.59 9.67
C ALA A 225 -9.05 -9.90 9.38
N THR A 226 -9.79 -10.95 9.03
CA THR A 226 -9.20 -12.26 8.69
C THR A 226 -8.29 -12.16 7.47
N PHE A 227 -8.78 -11.55 6.38
CA PHE A 227 -7.99 -11.38 5.16
C PHE A 227 -6.71 -10.58 5.43
N ILE A 228 -6.83 -9.43 6.11
CA ILE A 228 -5.69 -8.57 6.44
C ILE A 228 -4.69 -9.30 7.35
N ASN A 229 -5.18 -10.00 8.38
CA ASN A 229 -4.32 -10.75 9.29
C ASN A 229 -3.48 -11.79 8.54
N TYR A 230 -4.13 -12.61 7.70
CA TYR A 230 -3.44 -13.62 6.91
C TYR A 230 -2.38 -13.01 5.98
N MET A 231 -2.74 -11.95 5.24
CA MET A 231 -1.79 -11.26 4.37
C MET A 231 -0.61 -10.67 5.15
N ASN A 232 -0.86 -10.11 6.34
CA ASN A 232 0.18 -9.53 7.18
C ASN A 232 1.19 -10.58 7.66
N THR A 233 0.72 -11.73 8.13
CA THR A 233 1.58 -12.83 8.60
C THR A 233 2.40 -13.48 7.49
N HIS A 234 2.00 -13.29 6.23
CA HIS A 234 2.63 -13.86 5.03
C HIS A 234 3.45 -12.85 4.21
N GLY A 235 3.97 -11.79 4.84
CA GLY A 235 4.94 -10.87 4.22
C GLY A 235 4.32 -9.65 3.51
N TYR A 236 3.01 -9.42 3.68
CA TYR A 236 2.30 -8.26 3.15
C TYR A 236 1.84 -7.28 4.22
N ALA A 237 2.50 -7.30 5.39
CA ALA A 237 2.25 -6.39 6.51
C ALA A 237 2.16 -4.92 6.04
N GLY A 238 1.01 -4.29 6.29
CA GLY A 238 0.76 -2.88 5.96
C GLY A 238 0.60 -2.57 4.47
N LYS A 239 0.48 -3.58 3.60
CA LYS A 239 0.30 -3.40 2.15
C LYS A 239 -1.15 -3.57 1.69
N VAL A 240 -2.02 -4.09 2.56
CA VAL A 240 -3.43 -4.36 2.23
C VAL A 240 -4.30 -3.15 2.56
N HIS A 241 -5.11 -2.75 1.60
CA HIS A 241 -6.11 -1.70 1.72
C HIS A 241 -7.46 -2.24 1.24
N VAL A 242 -8.54 -1.55 1.57
CA VAL A 242 -9.90 -1.89 1.13
C VAL A 242 -10.34 -0.95 0.02
N TYR A 243 -10.92 -1.51 -1.03
CA TYR A 243 -11.72 -0.81 -2.01
C TYR A 243 -13.20 -1.14 -1.81
N SER A 244 -14.06 -0.13 -1.99
CA SER A 244 -15.51 -0.32 -2.11
C SER A 244 -16.16 0.94 -2.69
N TYR A 245 -17.47 0.93 -2.85
CA TYR A 245 -18.23 2.08 -3.34
C TYR A 245 -18.88 2.88 -2.21
N ARG A 246 -19.08 4.18 -2.45
CA ARG A 246 -19.57 5.17 -1.46
C ARG A 246 -20.77 4.67 -0.66
N ASN A 247 -21.78 4.12 -1.34
CA ASN A 247 -22.99 3.65 -0.66
C ASN A 247 -22.70 2.48 0.30
N TYR A 248 -21.83 1.55 -0.06
CA TYR A 248 -21.46 0.43 0.82
C TYR A 248 -20.71 0.91 2.06
N LEU A 249 -19.78 1.86 1.87
CA LEU A 249 -19.02 2.49 2.96
C LEU A 249 -19.89 3.27 3.95
N GLN A 250 -21.01 3.83 3.49
CA GLN A 250 -21.97 4.53 4.35
C GLN A 250 -22.93 3.58 5.07
N ASN A 251 -23.01 2.32 4.65
CA ASN A 251 -23.98 1.33 5.15
C ASN A 251 -23.28 0.05 5.61
N ALA A 252 -23.19 -0.97 4.76
CA ALA A 252 -22.73 -2.31 5.12
C ALA A 252 -21.29 -2.35 5.66
N LEU A 253 -20.44 -1.39 5.27
CA LEU A 253 -19.05 -1.28 5.71
C LEU A 253 -18.80 -0.12 6.68
N ASN A 254 -19.85 0.50 7.23
CA ASN A 254 -19.72 1.64 8.12
C ASN A 254 -19.24 1.24 9.53
N SER A 255 -17.97 0.86 9.62
CA SER A 255 -17.23 0.56 10.85
C SER A 255 -15.91 1.30 10.84
N SER A 256 -15.54 1.94 11.96
CA SER A 256 -14.25 2.63 12.08
C SER A 256 -13.06 1.69 11.86
N LYS A 257 -13.19 0.40 12.19
CA LYS A 257 -12.15 -0.61 11.99
C LYS A 257 -11.94 -0.89 10.51
N ILE A 258 -13.02 -1.06 9.76
CA ILE A 258 -13.00 -1.25 8.29
C ILE A 258 -12.52 0.02 7.60
N LEU A 259 -13.15 1.16 7.91
CA LEU A 259 -12.87 2.44 7.27
C LEU A 259 -11.42 2.90 7.49
N SER A 260 -10.73 2.43 8.53
CA SER A 260 -9.29 2.66 8.74
C SER A 260 -8.38 2.01 7.67
N TYR A 261 -8.90 1.12 6.83
CA TYR A 261 -8.18 0.50 5.71
C TYR A 261 -8.66 0.98 4.34
N VAL A 262 -9.72 1.81 4.27
CA VAL A 262 -10.34 2.23 3.00
C VAL A 262 -9.60 3.43 2.41
N SER A 263 -8.79 3.14 1.38
CA SER A 263 -8.02 4.15 0.65
C SER A 263 -8.44 4.31 -0.82
N TRP A 264 -9.41 3.55 -1.32
CA TRP A 264 -9.89 3.68 -2.69
C TRP A 264 -11.41 3.52 -2.74
N ILE A 265 -12.09 4.53 -3.31
CA ILE A 265 -13.55 4.64 -3.25
C ILE A 265 -14.13 4.85 -4.64
N ALA A 266 -15.13 4.05 -5.01
CA ALA A 266 -15.93 4.29 -6.20
C ALA A 266 -17.15 5.17 -5.92
N ALA A 267 -17.35 6.15 -6.80
CA ALA A 267 -18.58 6.94 -6.91
C ALA A 267 -18.65 7.52 -8.33
N TYR A 268 -19.57 7.06 -9.17
CA TYR A 268 -19.67 7.51 -10.56
C TYR A 268 -20.55 8.75 -10.67
N THR A 269 -20.22 9.73 -9.82
CA THR A 269 -21.00 10.95 -9.62
C THR A 269 -20.19 12.21 -9.94
N GLN A 270 -20.87 13.36 -9.89
CA GLN A 270 -20.27 14.68 -10.12
C GLN A 270 -19.14 15.03 -9.14
N THR A 271 -19.22 14.54 -7.91
CA THR A 271 -18.18 14.68 -6.88
C THR A 271 -18.01 13.34 -6.18
N LEU A 272 -16.91 13.12 -5.46
CA LEU A 272 -16.79 11.95 -4.58
C LEU A 272 -17.92 11.96 -3.53
N GLY A 273 -18.24 13.14 -2.97
CA GLY A 273 -19.38 13.32 -2.06
C GLY A 273 -19.26 12.52 -0.75
N TYR A 274 -18.04 12.15 -0.36
CA TYR A 274 -17.76 11.35 0.83
C TYR A 274 -16.37 11.69 1.38
N THR A 275 -16.28 11.77 2.70
CA THR A 275 -15.02 12.00 3.43
C THR A 275 -14.86 10.88 4.46
N ASN A 276 -13.82 10.06 4.32
CA ASN A 276 -13.50 9.07 5.34
C ASN A 276 -12.57 9.68 6.40
N THR A 277 -13.07 9.88 7.60
CA THR A 277 -12.28 10.45 8.70
C THR A 277 -11.45 9.43 9.49
N PHE A 278 -11.61 8.13 9.21
CA PHE A 278 -10.92 7.06 9.93
C PHE A 278 -9.62 6.65 9.25
N TYR A 279 -9.50 6.86 7.94
CA TYR A 279 -8.27 6.58 7.20
C TYR A 279 -7.27 7.73 7.34
N ASN A 280 -6.11 7.43 7.91
CA ASN A 280 -5.01 8.39 8.05
C ASN A 280 -4.12 8.36 6.78
N GLY A 281 -4.65 8.89 5.68
CA GLY A 281 -3.97 8.96 4.39
C GLY A 281 -4.84 9.57 3.30
N VAL A 282 -4.29 9.71 2.09
CA VAL A 282 -5.04 10.22 0.93
C VAL A 282 -5.76 9.09 0.22
N GLN A 283 -6.99 9.35 -0.21
CA GLN A 283 -7.87 8.34 -0.80
C GLN A 283 -7.99 8.53 -2.30
N GLY A 284 -7.96 7.45 -3.08
CA GLY A 284 -8.24 7.44 -4.50
C GLY A 284 -9.74 7.47 -4.79
N TRP A 285 -10.14 8.12 -5.88
CA TRP A 285 -11.52 8.16 -6.33
C TRP A 285 -11.66 7.51 -7.72
N GLN A 286 -12.33 6.37 -7.81
CA GLN A 286 -12.80 5.81 -9.07
C GLN A 286 -14.07 6.55 -9.50
N TYR A 287 -13.92 7.43 -10.48
CA TYR A 287 -14.97 8.40 -10.84
C TYR A 287 -15.77 7.99 -12.08
N THR A 288 -15.31 6.98 -12.83
CA THR A 288 -16.03 6.46 -13.98
C THR A 288 -15.67 5.01 -14.26
N ASN A 289 -16.67 4.25 -14.72
CA ASN A 289 -16.51 2.94 -15.35
C ASN A 289 -16.74 2.97 -16.88
N SER A 290 -16.72 4.16 -17.47
CA SER A 290 -17.01 4.39 -18.90
C SER A 290 -15.88 5.12 -19.62
N GLY A 291 -14.68 5.06 -19.07
CA GLY A 291 -13.49 5.62 -19.68
C GLY A 291 -13.17 4.99 -21.03
N SER A 292 -12.43 5.72 -21.85
CA SER A 292 -11.86 5.22 -23.11
C SER A 292 -10.39 5.59 -23.16
N VAL A 293 -9.54 4.57 -23.27
CA VAL A 293 -8.08 4.71 -23.30
C VAL A 293 -7.54 3.99 -24.53
N LYS A 294 -6.74 4.70 -25.32
CA LYS A 294 -6.10 4.12 -26.50
C LYS A 294 -5.24 2.92 -26.08
N GLY A 295 -5.45 1.78 -26.75
CA GLY A 295 -4.78 0.52 -26.45
C GLY A 295 -5.63 -0.47 -25.65
N ILE A 296 -6.82 -0.05 -25.18
CA ILE A 296 -7.82 -0.90 -24.54
C ILE A 296 -9.06 -0.94 -25.42
N ASN A 297 -9.62 -2.13 -25.64
CA ASN A 297 -10.88 -2.29 -26.36
C ASN A 297 -12.05 -2.17 -25.38
N GLY A 298 -13.06 -1.38 -25.73
CA GLY A 298 -14.24 -1.19 -24.87
C GLY A 298 -14.02 -0.14 -23.79
N ARG A 299 -14.77 -0.27 -22.71
CA ARG A 299 -14.75 0.65 -21.56
C ARG A 299 -13.63 0.25 -20.60
N VAL A 300 -13.12 1.24 -19.86
CA VAL A 300 -12.17 1.03 -18.77
C VAL A 300 -12.50 1.92 -17.60
N ASP A 301 -12.28 1.40 -16.40
CA ASP A 301 -12.42 2.12 -15.15
C ASP A 301 -11.27 3.12 -15.00
N ILE A 302 -11.60 4.34 -14.57
CA ILE A 302 -10.60 5.39 -14.37
C ILE A 302 -10.78 6.02 -13.00
N SER A 303 -9.67 6.07 -12.29
CA SER A 303 -9.52 6.68 -11.00
C SER A 303 -8.58 7.88 -11.04
N CYS A 304 -8.84 8.83 -10.15
CA CYS A 304 -7.89 9.85 -9.77
C CYS A 304 -7.28 9.48 -8.42
N PHE A 305 -5.97 9.25 -8.41
CA PHE A 305 -5.19 9.01 -7.19
C PHE A 305 -4.31 10.23 -6.93
N SER A 306 -3.92 10.42 -5.68
CA SER A 306 -2.91 11.42 -5.36
C SER A 306 -1.50 10.87 -5.61
N ASP A 307 -0.56 11.74 -5.93
CA ASP A 307 0.87 11.41 -6.02
C ASP A 307 1.43 10.75 -4.74
N PHE A 308 0.78 10.90 -3.58
CA PHE A 308 1.15 10.21 -2.33
C PHE A 308 0.84 8.75 -2.26
N MET A 309 -0.21 8.33 -2.97
CA MET A 309 -0.61 6.94 -2.96
C MET A 309 0.37 6.09 -3.75
N TYR A 310 1.22 6.74 -4.55
CA TYR A 310 2.31 6.11 -5.24
C TYR A 310 3.42 5.79 -4.24
N ASN A 311 3.55 4.51 -3.88
CA ASN A 311 4.72 3.94 -3.22
C ASN A 311 5.88 3.91 -4.23
N ALA A 312 6.30 5.09 -4.70
CA ALA A 312 7.41 5.21 -5.63
C ALA A 312 8.65 4.58 -4.97
N SER A 313 9.14 3.48 -5.53
CA SER A 313 10.43 2.96 -5.12
C SER A 313 11.47 4.07 -5.31
N VAL A 314 12.11 4.49 -4.22
CA VAL A 314 13.30 5.32 -4.30
C VAL A 314 14.38 4.56 -5.07
N SER A 315 15.20 5.27 -5.84
CA SER A 315 16.27 4.66 -6.63
C SER A 315 17.29 4.02 -5.68
N ALA A 316 17.42 2.69 -5.72
CA ALA A 316 18.35 1.95 -4.84
C ALA A 316 19.82 2.37 -5.03
N SER A 317 20.17 2.85 -6.23
CA SER A 317 21.48 3.41 -6.57
C SER A 317 21.32 4.70 -7.36
N VAL A 318 22.30 5.59 -7.22
CA VAL A 318 22.45 6.80 -8.04
C VAL A 318 23.85 6.84 -8.66
N PRO A 319 24.06 7.60 -9.75
CA PRO A 319 25.38 7.74 -10.36
C PRO A 319 26.41 8.28 -9.36
N GLU A 320 27.67 7.90 -9.54
CA GLU A 320 28.79 8.34 -8.68
C GLU A 320 28.85 9.86 -8.54
N ALA A 321 28.66 10.59 -9.64
CA ALA A 321 28.62 12.05 -9.65
C ALA A 321 27.54 12.64 -8.73
N VAL A 322 26.39 11.96 -8.56
CA VAL A 322 25.36 12.38 -7.60
C VAL A 322 25.85 12.14 -6.18
N THR A 323 26.42 10.97 -5.89
CA THR A 323 26.97 10.68 -4.55
C THR A 323 28.10 11.62 -4.15
N GLU A 324 28.97 12.02 -5.08
CA GLU A 324 30.04 13.01 -4.83
C GLU A 324 29.46 14.37 -4.44
N LYS A 325 28.46 14.86 -5.18
CA LYS A 325 27.79 16.14 -4.87
C LYS A 325 27.03 16.12 -3.55
N LEU A 326 26.45 14.98 -3.18
CA LEU A 326 25.83 14.80 -1.88
C LEU A 326 26.89 14.84 -0.76
N ALA A 327 28.02 14.16 -0.95
CA ALA A 327 29.12 14.13 0.02
C ALA A 327 29.73 15.51 0.27
N GLU A 328 29.85 16.37 -0.75
CA GLU A 328 30.26 17.78 -0.60
C GLU A 328 29.37 18.58 0.37
N LYS A 329 28.12 18.15 0.55
CA LYS A 329 27.16 18.76 1.49
C LYS A 329 27.01 17.98 2.79
N ASN A 330 27.85 16.99 3.04
CA ASN A 330 27.74 16.03 4.15
C ASN A 330 26.41 15.24 4.13
N ILE A 331 25.78 15.12 2.97
CA ILE A 331 24.55 14.34 2.79
C ILE A 331 24.94 12.93 2.37
N LYS A 332 24.38 11.94 3.06
CA LYS A 332 24.63 10.52 2.81
C LYS A 332 23.49 9.93 2.02
N PHE A 333 23.81 9.19 0.97
CA PHE A 333 22.86 8.38 0.23
C PHE A 333 23.01 6.90 0.64
N ASN A 334 21.89 6.25 0.94
CA ASN A 334 21.84 4.80 1.14
C ASN A 334 20.50 4.25 0.63
N ALA A 335 20.54 3.34 -0.35
CA ALA A 335 19.38 2.62 -0.86
C ALA A 335 18.16 3.50 -1.17
N GLY A 336 18.38 4.70 -1.71
CA GLY A 336 17.31 5.64 -2.07
C GLY A 336 16.98 6.71 -1.02
N TYR A 337 17.61 6.67 0.15
CA TYR A 337 17.38 7.62 1.24
C TYR A 337 18.55 8.57 1.43
N LEU A 338 18.24 9.84 1.68
CA LEU A 338 19.18 10.91 1.99
C LEU A 338 19.10 11.27 3.47
N THR A 339 20.23 11.19 4.15
CA THR A 339 20.41 11.57 5.57
C THR A 339 21.56 12.57 5.72
N GLY A 340 21.76 13.13 6.92
CA GLY A 340 22.87 14.07 7.20
C GLY A 340 22.56 15.56 6.95
N PHE A 341 21.33 15.90 6.61
CA PHE A 341 20.91 17.30 6.51
C PHE A 341 21.00 18.01 7.86
N GLN A 342 21.34 19.29 7.86
CA GLN A 342 21.29 20.10 9.08
C GLN A 342 19.84 20.44 9.45
N LEU A 343 19.48 20.36 10.73
CA LEU A 343 18.14 20.77 11.19
C LEU A 343 17.87 22.23 10.83
N ASN A 344 16.64 22.53 10.40
CA ASN A 344 16.22 23.85 9.90
C ASN A 344 16.95 24.33 8.64
N SER A 345 17.70 23.47 7.94
CA SER A 345 18.26 23.82 6.63
C SER A 345 17.19 23.90 5.55
N ASP A 346 17.49 24.61 4.47
CA ASP A 346 16.59 24.74 3.32
C ASP A 346 16.91 23.70 2.24
N ILE A 347 15.89 23.00 1.75
CA ILE A 347 16.04 21.93 0.76
C ILE A 347 16.53 22.44 -0.62
N SER A 348 16.31 23.72 -0.94
CA SER A 348 16.80 24.35 -2.18
C SER A 348 18.33 24.39 -2.27
N ALA A 349 19.03 24.32 -1.14
CA ALA A 349 20.49 24.24 -1.11
C ALA A 349 21.00 22.97 -1.81
N LEU A 350 20.28 21.85 -1.67
CA LEU A 350 20.62 20.60 -2.34
C LEU A 350 20.30 20.67 -3.84
N GLN A 351 19.17 21.28 -4.21
CA GLN A 351 18.82 21.50 -5.62
C GLN A 351 19.92 22.28 -6.35
N SER A 352 20.42 23.35 -5.74
CA SER A 352 21.51 24.17 -6.28
C SER A 352 22.80 23.38 -6.47
N SER A 353 23.07 22.42 -5.58
CA SER A 353 24.28 21.60 -5.62
C SER A 353 24.23 20.52 -6.71
N LEU A 354 23.04 20.02 -7.02
CA LEU A 354 22.81 18.98 -8.01
C LEU A 354 22.49 19.53 -9.42
N ALA A 355 22.16 20.82 -9.55
CA ALA A 355 21.73 21.45 -10.81
C ALA A 355 22.72 21.30 -11.97
N GLY A 356 24.02 21.14 -11.69
CA GLY A 356 25.04 20.90 -12.72
C GLY A 356 25.00 19.52 -13.37
N LEU A 357 24.35 18.54 -12.72
CA LEU A 357 24.28 17.14 -13.19
C LEU A 357 23.06 16.87 -14.07
N GLY A 358 22.01 17.69 -13.94
CA GLY A 358 20.71 17.40 -14.51
C GLY A 358 19.62 18.36 -14.05
N LYS A 359 18.40 18.14 -14.53
CA LYS A 359 17.21 18.86 -14.04
C LYS A 359 16.81 18.28 -12.69
N VAL A 360 16.84 19.12 -11.66
CA VAL A 360 16.49 18.73 -10.29
C VAL A 360 15.14 19.30 -9.92
N THR A 361 14.25 18.43 -9.43
CA THR A 361 12.92 18.80 -8.94
C THR A 361 12.79 18.37 -7.49
N LEU A 362 12.37 19.29 -6.64
CA LEU A 362 12.10 19.04 -5.23
C LEU A 362 10.60 18.86 -5.04
N TYR A 363 10.23 17.90 -4.21
CA TYR A 363 8.85 17.64 -3.82
C TYR A 363 8.73 17.70 -2.30
N GLY A 364 7.73 18.40 -1.81
CA GLY A 364 7.39 18.40 -0.38
C GLY A 364 7.01 17.00 0.11
N ILE A 365 6.84 16.82 1.43
CA ILE A 365 6.15 15.63 1.98
C ILE A 365 4.80 15.44 1.31
N ASN A 366 4.22 16.58 0.91
CA ASN A 366 2.99 16.69 0.19
C ASN A 366 3.14 16.55 -1.36
N GLY A 367 4.23 16.00 -1.91
CA GLY A 367 4.30 15.61 -3.32
C GLY A 367 4.20 16.78 -4.33
N ASN A 368 3.89 17.98 -3.85
CA ASN A 368 3.89 19.23 -4.56
C ASN A 368 5.33 19.59 -4.89
N VAL A 369 5.56 20.09 -6.10
CA VAL A 369 6.85 20.72 -6.42
C VAL A 369 7.05 21.92 -5.50
N ILE A 370 8.18 21.96 -4.81
CA ILE A 370 8.58 23.07 -3.95
C ILE A 370 9.84 23.73 -4.52
N THR A 371 10.00 25.02 -4.27
CA THR A 371 11.19 25.79 -4.70
C THR A 371 12.15 26.07 -3.54
N SER A 372 11.67 25.97 -2.31
CA SER A 372 12.40 26.21 -1.06
C SER A 372 11.56 25.67 0.10
N GLY A 373 12.15 25.63 1.30
CA GLY A 373 11.46 25.17 2.50
C GLY A 373 12.38 24.38 3.41
N ILE A 374 11.99 24.26 4.67
CA ILE A 374 12.72 23.48 5.66
C ILE A 374 12.80 22.02 5.19
N VAL A 375 14.00 21.44 5.26
CA VAL A 375 14.22 20.03 4.98
C VAL A 375 13.44 19.19 6.01
N ALA A 376 12.62 18.27 5.52
CA ALA A 376 11.76 17.44 6.34
C ALA A 376 11.70 15.99 5.84
N THR A 377 11.45 15.06 6.75
CA THR A 377 11.24 13.65 6.42
C THR A 377 10.08 13.47 5.43
N GLY A 378 10.27 12.63 4.43
CA GLY A 378 9.24 12.33 3.42
C GLY A 378 9.22 13.29 2.22
N GLN A 379 10.00 14.38 2.25
CA GLN A 379 10.30 15.13 1.03
C GLN A 379 11.04 14.24 0.03
N THR A 380 10.85 14.47 -1.27
CA THR A 380 11.56 13.70 -2.30
C THR A 380 12.27 14.62 -3.28
N ILE A 381 13.41 14.18 -3.78
CA ILE A 381 14.22 14.87 -4.77
C ILE A 381 14.33 13.97 -5.98
N THR A 382 14.03 14.50 -7.17
CA THR A 382 14.32 13.81 -8.43
C THR A 382 15.40 14.53 -9.20
N ILE A 383 16.31 13.79 -9.80
CA ILE A 383 17.31 14.30 -10.74
C ILE A 383 17.20 13.56 -12.07
N GLU A 384 16.96 14.30 -13.14
CA GLU A 384 16.98 13.85 -14.53
C GLU A 384 18.35 14.18 -15.13
N MET A 385 19.18 13.17 -15.35
CA MET A 385 20.60 13.35 -15.72
C MET A 385 20.77 13.87 -17.15
N ASN A 386 21.76 14.75 -17.38
CA ASN A 386 22.13 15.28 -18.70
C ASN A 386 22.90 14.26 -19.59
N SER A 387 22.57 12.98 -19.53
CA SER A 387 23.35 11.88 -20.13
C SER A 387 22.80 11.40 -21.48
N ARG A 388 23.68 10.85 -22.34
CA ARG A 388 23.31 10.25 -23.66
C ARG A 388 22.64 8.87 -23.54
N ALA A 389 22.67 8.24 -22.36
CA ALA A 389 21.91 7.03 -22.07
C ALA A 389 20.55 7.46 -21.49
N ALA A 390 19.50 7.29 -22.31
CA ALA A 390 18.06 7.48 -22.07
C ALA A 390 17.62 8.04 -20.70
N ASP A 391 16.99 9.21 -20.68
CA ASP A 391 16.01 9.78 -19.72
C ASP A 391 15.95 9.12 -18.32
N GLN A 392 17.10 8.95 -17.66
CA GLN A 392 17.16 8.24 -16.40
C GLN A 392 16.92 9.23 -15.26
N VAL A 393 15.71 9.14 -14.70
CA VAL A 393 15.29 9.92 -13.54
C VAL A 393 15.59 9.12 -12.28
N TYR A 394 16.42 9.69 -11.40
CA TYR A 394 16.69 9.12 -10.08
C TYR A 394 15.84 9.82 -9.04
N LYS A 395 15.13 9.06 -8.20
CA LYS A 395 14.31 9.56 -7.10
C LYS A 395 14.93 9.19 -5.77
N MET A 396 15.08 10.16 -4.88
CA MET A 396 15.63 9.98 -3.55
C MET A 396 14.66 10.58 -2.52
N ALA A 397 14.51 9.94 -1.36
CA ALA A 397 13.69 10.45 -0.27
C ALA A 397 14.57 11.03 0.85
N VAL A 398 14.11 12.11 1.46
CA VAL A 398 14.75 12.73 2.61
C VAL A 398 14.31 12.06 3.90
N VAL A 399 15.27 11.81 4.77
CA VAL A 399 15.05 11.32 6.14
C VAL A 399 15.80 12.25 7.10
N ILE A 400 15.04 12.91 7.98
CA ILE A 400 15.53 13.64 9.13
C ILE A 400 15.27 12.78 10.36
N ARG A 401 16.34 12.31 11.01
CA ARG A 401 16.22 11.51 12.23
C ARG A 401 15.54 12.32 13.32
N GLY A 402 14.47 11.78 13.87
CA GLY A 402 13.64 12.40 14.91
C GLY A 402 12.45 13.22 14.39
N ASP A 403 12.43 13.58 13.10
CA ASP A 403 11.26 14.19 12.45
C ASP A 403 10.45 13.07 11.81
N VAL A 404 9.49 12.54 12.55
CA VAL A 404 8.71 11.34 12.18
C VAL A 404 7.35 11.75 11.60
N ASN A 405 6.87 12.94 11.93
CA ASN A 405 5.68 13.52 11.30
C ASN A 405 5.99 14.22 9.96
N GLY A 406 7.27 14.49 9.67
CA GLY A 406 7.75 15.10 8.44
C GLY A 406 7.45 16.60 8.34
N ASP A 407 7.40 17.30 9.47
CA ASP A 407 7.21 18.75 9.55
C ASP A 407 8.53 19.56 9.56
N GLY A 408 9.67 18.85 9.56
CA GLY A 408 11.01 19.43 9.56
C GLY A 408 11.53 19.82 10.94
N LYS A 409 10.78 19.50 12.01
CA LYS A 409 11.16 19.75 13.39
C LYS A 409 11.13 18.44 14.18
N ILE A 410 11.93 18.40 15.24
CA ILE A 410 11.88 17.32 16.22
C ILE A 410 11.11 17.84 17.43
N SER A 411 9.87 17.40 17.57
CA SER A 411 8.90 18.00 18.48
C SER A 411 8.17 16.97 19.34
N GLY A 412 7.31 17.46 20.24
CA GLY A 412 6.43 16.59 21.03
C GLY A 412 5.50 15.73 20.18
N ILE A 413 5.21 16.12 18.93
CA ILE A 413 4.39 15.34 18.01
C ILE A 413 5.13 14.08 17.57
N ASP A 414 6.41 14.21 17.20
CA ASP A 414 7.27 13.08 16.81
C ASP A 414 7.45 12.10 17.95
N TYR A 415 7.67 12.63 19.16
CA TYR A 415 7.76 11.84 20.38
C TYR A 415 6.50 11.00 20.62
N VAL A 416 5.31 11.58 20.45
CA VAL A 416 4.04 10.86 20.59
C VAL A 416 3.87 9.82 19.48
N LYS A 417 4.29 10.13 18.25
CA LYS A 417 4.20 9.21 17.11
C LYS A 417 5.09 7.97 17.34
N VAL A 418 6.34 8.17 17.78
CA VAL A 418 7.26 7.06 18.12
C VAL A 418 6.74 6.25 19.31
N ARG A 419 6.17 6.90 20.33
CA ARG A 419 5.48 6.19 21.42
C ARG A 419 4.36 5.32 20.90
N ASN A 420 3.52 5.86 20.03
CA ASN A 420 2.39 5.11 19.47
C ASN A 420 2.89 3.92 18.64
N LYS A 421 4.03 4.02 17.94
CA LYS A 421 4.66 2.89 17.27
C LYS A 421 5.17 1.82 18.25
N ILE A 422 5.87 2.23 19.30
CA ILE A 422 6.37 1.32 20.35
C ILE A 422 5.21 0.63 21.09
N ASP A 423 4.13 1.35 21.35
CA ASP A 423 2.90 0.86 21.96
C ASP A 423 2.04 0.02 20.99
N GLY A 424 2.45 -0.15 19.73
CA GLY A 424 1.70 -0.89 18.71
C GLY A 424 0.42 -0.20 18.20
N LYS A 425 0.20 1.07 18.58
CA LYS A 425 -0.97 1.89 18.19
C LYS A 425 -0.83 2.54 16.81
N SER A 426 0.36 2.48 16.20
CA SER A 426 0.63 3.07 14.89
C SER A 426 1.63 2.22 14.14
N GLN A 427 1.39 1.98 12.85
CA GLN A 427 2.36 1.37 11.95
C GLN A 427 3.10 2.47 11.19
N PHE A 428 4.40 2.27 11.00
CA PHE A 428 5.25 3.21 10.29
C PHE A 428 5.56 2.67 8.90
N ASN A 429 5.54 3.55 7.91
CA ASN A 429 6.12 3.26 6.61
C ASN A 429 7.66 3.20 6.70
N SER A 430 8.33 2.88 5.59
CA SER A 430 9.79 2.72 5.57
C SER A 430 10.54 4.01 5.94
N ILE A 431 10.05 5.17 5.51
CA ILE A 431 10.68 6.47 5.78
C ILE A 431 10.50 6.86 7.25
N GLU A 432 9.30 6.68 7.81
CA GLU A 432 9.01 6.94 9.21
C GLU A 432 9.84 6.02 10.12
N SER A 433 10.01 4.76 9.73
CA SER A 433 10.85 3.80 10.46
C SER A 433 12.31 4.26 10.52
N LEU A 434 12.87 4.68 9.38
CA LEU A 434 14.22 5.22 9.30
C LEU A 434 14.39 6.53 10.08
N ALA A 435 13.39 7.41 10.06
CA ALA A 435 13.42 8.66 10.83
C ALA A 435 13.33 8.39 12.34
N SER A 436 12.64 7.33 12.75
CA SER A 436 12.47 6.98 14.17
C SER A 436 13.58 6.13 14.77
N ASP A 437 14.43 5.48 13.96
CA ASP A 437 15.61 4.74 14.40
C ASP A 437 16.79 5.70 14.62
N ILE A 438 16.86 6.29 15.82
CA ILE A 438 17.80 7.36 16.15
C ILE A 438 19.20 6.81 16.40
N ASN A 439 19.30 5.57 16.89
CA ASN A 439 20.57 4.91 17.15
C ASN A 439 21.10 4.08 15.97
N ASN A 440 20.30 3.93 14.91
CA ASN A 440 20.62 3.22 13.68
C ASN A 440 20.91 1.74 13.94
N ASP A 441 20.19 1.12 14.88
CA ASP A 441 20.32 -0.30 15.22
C ASP A 441 19.30 -1.20 14.50
N GLY A 442 18.44 -0.61 13.67
CA GLY A 442 17.40 -1.28 12.89
C GLY A 442 16.12 -1.54 13.68
N LYS A 443 15.97 -1.02 14.91
CA LYS A 443 14.79 -1.19 15.75
C LYS A 443 14.27 0.16 16.24
N ILE A 444 12.96 0.24 16.44
CA ILE A 444 12.31 1.40 17.04
C ILE A 444 11.98 1.02 18.48
N SER A 445 12.70 1.59 19.43
CA SER A 445 12.68 1.15 20.82
C SER A 445 12.51 2.29 21.81
N GLY A 446 12.40 1.94 23.11
CA GLY A 446 12.42 2.92 24.19
C GLY A 446 13.68 3.80 24.20
N ILE A 447 14.79 3.33 23.60
CA ILE A 447 16.03 4.11 23.48
C ILE A 447 15.80 5.30 22.53
N ASP A 448 15.18 5.06 21.38
CA ASP A 448 14.91 6.08 20.36
C ASP A 448 13.93 7.12 20.89
N TYR A 449 12.89 6.65 21.56
CA TYR A 449 11.92 7.48 22.27
C TYR A 449 12.58 8.41 23.30
N VAL A 450 13.49 7.88 24.13
CA VAL A 450 14.23 8.67 25.13
C VAL A 450 15.16 9.68 24.46
N ARG A 451 15.76 9.35 23.31
CA ARG A 451 16.63 10.27 22.56
C ARG A 451 15.84 11.44 21.97
N ILE A 452 14.66 11.20 21.42
CA ILE A 452 13.76 12.27 20.96
C ILE A 452 13.36 13.16 22.13
N ARG A 453 12.98 12.59 23.27
CA ARG A 453 12.67 13.37 24.49
C ARG A 453 13.84 14.24 24.94
N ASN A 454 15.03 13.65 25.06
CA ASN A 454 16.21 14.36 25.51
C ASN A 454 16.60 15.48 24.53
N HIS A 455 16.30 15.31 23.23
CA HIS A 455 16.45 16.37 22.25
C HIS A 455 15.48 17.53 22.48
N ILE A 456 14.20 17.24 22.66
CA ILE A 456 13.16 18.23 22.95
C ILE A 456 13.46 18.98 24.26
N ASP A 457 13.95 18.27 25.28
CA ASP A 457 14.35 18.84 26.57
C ASP A 457 15.68 19.62 26.52
N GLY A 458 16.38 19.67 25.38
CA GLY A 458 17.67 20.34 25.23
C GLY A 458 18.85 19.64 25.93
N LYS A 459 18.69 18.38 26.34
CA LYS A 459 19.72 17.58 27.01
C LYS A 459 20.73 16.96 26.04
N THR A 460 20.31 16.65 24.82
CA THR A 460 21.15 16.05 23.76
C THR A 460 20.76 16.57 22.38
N THR A 461 21.66 16.51 21.40
CA THR A 461 21.31 16.79 20.00
C THR A 461 21.25 15.49 19.21
N ILE A 462 20.21 15.29 18.40
CA ILE A 462 20.13 14.13 17.49
C ILE A 462 21.01 14.40 16.26
N THR A 463 21.96 13.50 16.03
CA THR A 463 22.84 13.54 14.85
C THR A 463 22.11 12.99 13.63
N GLN A 464 22.17 13.75 12.54
CA GLN A 464 21.50 13.44 11.27
C GLN A 464 22.30 12.47 10.41
#